data_AF-A0A935KL41-F1
#
_entry.id   AF-A0A935KL41-F1
#
_cell.length_a   1.000
_cell.length_b   1.000
_cell.length_c   1.000
_cell.angle_alpha   90.00
_cell.angle_beta   90.00
_cell.angle_gamma   90.00
#
_symmetry.space_group_name_H-M   'P 1'
#
loop_
_entity.id
_entity.type
_entity.pdbx_description
1 polymer ?
#
loop_
_entity_poly.entity_id
_entity_poly.type
_entity_poly.pdbx_seq_one_letter_code
_entity_poly.pdbx_strand_id
1 'polypeptide(L)'
;MRKEIDFRKWRMAEKYIIASFSLNSNHAEVLYTMGEIRKLNFQNEISLFCFERIIKMSAREISSQEYSRGTVFAKELINDAKFELYRLHFYQKPKLSVKYLNSYKRGLRDGIPSIFKPLKRYLL
;
A
#
# COMPACT_ATOMS: atom_id res chain seq x y z
N MET A 1 0.73 15.73 15.65
CA MET A 1 -0.67 15.64 16.10
C MET A 1 -1.29 14.41 15.42
N ARG A 2 -1.45 13.28 16.12
CA ARG A 2 -2.25 12.16 15.58
C ARG A 2 -3.70 12.66 15.60
N LYS A 3 -4.36 12.75 14.44
CA LYS A 3 -5.81 12.99 14.39
C LYS A 3 -6.46 11.88 15.21
N GLU A 4 -7.37 12.23 16.12
CA GLU A 4 -8.21 11.23 16.79
C GLU A 4 -8.90 10.40 15.72
N ILE A 5 -8.71 9.08 15.80
CA ILE A 5 -9.42 8.14 14.94
C ILE A 5 -10.84 8.06 15.49
N ASP A 6 -11.83 8.43 14.69
CA ASP A 6 -13.22 8.13 14.98
C ASP A 6 -13.41 6.61 14.93
N PHE A 7 -13.46 5.99 16.11
CA PHE A 7 -13.56 4.52 16.25
C PHE A 7 -14.78 3.93 15.55
N ARG A 8 -15.88 4.68 15.41
CA ARG A 8 -17.08 4.19 14.71
C ARG A 8 -16.81 4.10 13.22
N LYS A 9 -16.26 5.16 12.63
CA LYS A 9 -15.85 5.18 11.22
C LYS A 9 -14.79 4.13 10.92
N TRP A 10 -13.88 3.91 11.86
CA TRP A 10 -12.85 2.88 11.75
C TRP A 10 -13.43 1.47 11.70
N ARG A 11 -14.31 1.10 12.63
CA ARG A 11 -15.00 -0.20 12.62
C ARG A 11 -15.83 -0.40 11.35
N MET A 12 -16.47 0.67 10.86
CA MET A 12 -17.18 0.61 9.57
C MET A 12 -16.21 0.36 8.42
N ALA A 13 -15.08 1.06 8.36
CA ALA A 13 -14.06 0.86 7.34
C ALA A 13 -13.53 -0.59 7.36
N GLU A 14 -13.27 -1.16 8.55
CA GLU A 14 -12.90 -2.57 8.69
C GLU A 14 -13.97 -3.51 8.14
N LYS A 15 -15.24 -3.29 8.48
CA LYS A 15 -16.34 -4.13 8.00
C LYS A 15 -16.45 -4.09 6.47
N TYR A 16 -16.39 -2.90 5.88
CA TYR A 16 -16.48 -2.76 4.43
C TYR A 16 -15.26 -3.34 3.72
N ILE A 17 -14.05 -3.15 4.25
CA ILE A 17 -12.87 -3.68 3.56
C ILE A 17 -12.81 -5.21 3.62
N ILE A 18 -13.29 -5.84 4.70
CA ILE A 18 -13.43 -7.30 4.77
C ILE A 18 -14.44 -7.78 3.72
N ALA A 19 -15.60 -7.12 3.63
CA ALA A 19 -16.62 -7.48 2.63
C ALA A 19 -16.08 -7.34 1.19
N SER A 20 -15.37 -6.24 0.88
CA SER A 20 -14.74 -6.04 -0.42
C SER A 20 -13.68 -7.09 -0.73
N PHE A 21 -12.87 -7.48 0.27
CA PHE A 21 -11.88 -8.54 0.12
C PHE A 21 -12.52 -9.91 -0.12
N SER A 22 -13.67 -10.20 0.49
CA SER A 22 -14.43 -11.43 0.23
C SER A 22 -14.99 -11.49 -1.18
N LEU A 23 -15.32 -10.33 -1.79
CA LEU A 23 -15.80 -10.26 -3.17
C LEU A 23 -14.67 -10.39 -4.18
N ASN A 24 -13.55 -9.70 -3.96
CA ASN A 24 -12.36 -9.80 -4.79
C ASN A 24 -11.08 -9.58 -3.97
N SER A 25 -10.49 -10.69 -3.52
CA SER A 25 -9.28 -10.70 -2.71
C SER A 25 -8.01 -10.32 -3.46
N ASN A 26 -8.08 -10.24 -4.79
CA ASN A 26 -6.96 -9.91 -5.67
C ASN A 26 -7.13 -8.55 -6.37
N HIS A 27 -7.97 -7.68 -5.82
CA HIS A 27 -8.11 -6.29 -6.27
C HIS A 27 -7.08 -5.40 -5.57
N ALA A 28 -6.30 -4.63 -6.33
CA ALA A 28 -5.15 -3.92 -5.79
C ALA A 28 -5.52 -2.81 -4.79
N GLU A 29 -6.53 -1.98 -5.08
CA GLU A 29 -7.04 -0.99 -4.11
C GLU A 29 -7.61 -1.63 -2.82
N VAL A 30 -8.28 -2.78 -2.94
CA VAL A 30 -8.81 -3.53 -1.78
C VAL A 30 -7.66 -4.03 -0.91
N LEU A 31 -6.65 -4.64 -1.54
CA LEU A 31 -5.43 -5.06 -0.86
C LEU A 31 -4.73 -3.87 -0.20
N TYR A 32 -4.59 -2.74 -0.89
CA TYR A 32 -3.88 -1.57 -0.38
C TYR A 32 -4.60 -1.02 0.85
N THR A 33 -5.92 -0.83 0.75
CA THR A 33 -6.75 -0.29 1.83
C THR A 33 -6.80 -1.25 3.02
N MET A 34 -6.91 -2.57 2.77
CA MET A 34 -6.80 -3.58 3.82
C MET A 34 -5.44 -3.50 4.51
N GLY A 35 -4.36 -3.41 3.73
CA GLY A 35 -2.99 -3.30 4.24
C GLY A 35 -2.81 -2.11 5.18
N GLU A 36 -3.30 -0.93 4.80
CA GLU A 36 -3.27 0.28 5.62
C GLU A 36 -4.09 0.13 6.91
N ILE A 37 -5.31 -0.40 6.81
CA ILE A 37 -6.20 -0.62 7.96
C ILE A 37 -5.54 -1.57 8.97
N ARG A 38 -5.00 -2.69 8.48
CA ARG A 38 -4.36 -3.70 9.31
C ARG A 38 -3.08 -3.20 9.95
N LYS A 39 -2.28 -2.40 9.24
CA LYS A 39 -1.09 -1.72 9.79
C LYS A 39 -1.46 -0.80 10.95
N LEU A 40 -2.52 0.00 10.81
CA LEU A 40 -2.98 0.91 11.86
C LEU A 40 -3.51 0.16 13.11
N ASN A 41 -4.00 -1.07 12.93
CA ASN A 41 -4.39 -1.98 14.00
C ASN A 41 -3.24 -2.88 14.51
N PHE A 42 -1.99 -2.60 14.15
CA PHE A 42 -0.80 -3.39 14.52
C PHE A 42 -0.82 -4.85 14.04
N GLN A 43 -1.68 -5.17 13.07
CA GLN A 43 -1.77 -6.48 12.43
C GLN A 43 -0.79 -6.54 11.25
N ASN A 44 0.51 -6.43 11.57
CA ASN A 44 1.57 -6.25 10.58
C ASN A 44 1.69 -7.41 9.60
N GLU A 45 1.42 -8.65 10.01
CA GLU A 45 1.49 -9.83 9.13
C GLU A 45 0.48 -9.76 7.98
N ILE A 46 -0.76 -9.37 8.29
CA ILE A 46 -1.81 -9.19 7.28
C ILE A 46 -1.46 -8.01 6.37
N SER A 47 -0.94 -6.93 6.95
CA SER A 47 -0.48 -5.77 6.20
C SER A 47 0.64 -6.11 5.21
N LEU A 48 1.64 -6.89 5.65
CA LEU A 48 2.71 -7.39 4.81
C LEU A 48 2.16 -8.23 3.66
N PHE A 49 1.28 -9.19 3.96
CA PHE A 49 0.64 -10.01 2.93
C PHE A 49 -0.03 -9.15 1.84
N CYS A 50 -0.79 -8.13 2.25
CA CYS A 50 -1.48 -7.24 1.32
C CYS A 50 -0.52 -6.50 0.38
N PHE A 51 0.50 -5.83 0.91
CA PHE A 51 1.45 -5.08 0.09
C PHE A 51 2.36 -5.98 -0.74
N GLU A 52 2.78 -7.13 -0.21
CA GLU A 52 3.52 -8.14 -0.97
C GLU A 52 2.72 -8.67 -2.16
N ARG A 53 1.40 -8.81 -2.00
CA ARG A 53 0.53 -9.24 -3.10
C ARG A 53 0.47 -8.18 -4.20
N ILE A 54 0.32 -6.90 -3.85
CA ILE A 54 0.29 -5.79 -4.82
C ILE A 54 1.57 -5.74 -5.66
N ILE A 55 2.76 -5.84 -5.02
CA ILE A 55 4.02 -5.75 -5.77
C ILE A 55 4.28 -6.98 -6.67
N LYS A 56 3.56 -8.09 -6.47
CA LYS A 56 3.59 -9.29 -7.33
C LYS A 56 2.66 -9.16 -8.53
N MET A 57 1.69 -8.24 -8.48
CA MET A 57 0.81 -7.94 -9.62
C MET A 57 1.55 -7.04 -10.62
N SER A 58 1.30 -7.25 -11.91
CA SER A 58 1.77 -6.35 -12.95
C SER A 58 0.88 -5.10 -13.03
N ALA A 59 1.45 -3.96 -13.44
CA ALA A 59 0.67 -2.74 -13.65
C ALA A 59 -0.45 -2.94 -14.68
N ARG A 60 -0.26 -3.84 -15.65
CA ARG A 60 -1.28 -4.20 -16.64
C ARG A 60 -2.44 -4.93 -15.99
N GLU A 61 -2.16 -5.93 -15.16
CA GLU A 61 -3.19 -6.66 -14.41
C GLU A 61 -4.02 -5.71 -13.54
N ILE A 62 -3.36 -4.87 -12.73
CA ILE A 62 -4.05 -3.87 -11.89
C ILE A 62 -4.91 -2.93 -12.77
N SER A 63 -4.32 -2.37 -13.82
CA SER A 63 -5.05 -1.43 -14.69
C SER A 63 -6.27 -2.05 -15.38
N SER A 64 -6.22 -3.36 -15.69
CA SER A 64 -7.34 -4.06 -16.31
C SER A 64 -8.51 -4.29 -15.37
N GLN A 65 -8.28 -4.29 -14.06
CA GLN A 65 -9.32 -4.37 -13.04
C GLN A 65 -9.95 -2.99 -12.78
N GLU A 66 -9.15 -1.93 -12.92
CA GLU A 66 -9.47 -0.57 -12.47
C GLU A 66 -9.80 0.36 -13.64
N TYR A 67 -10.51 -0.15 -14.66
CA TYR A 67 -10.88 0.41 -15.98
C TYR A 67 -10.85 1.95 -16.20
N SER A 68 -11.07 2.77 -15.18
CA SER A 68 -11.09 4.23 -15.22
C SER A 68 -9.78 4.95 -14.87
N ARG A 69 -8.82 4.30 -14.17
CA ARG A 69 -7.59 4.98 -13.67
C ARG A 69 -6.32 4.68 -14.46
N GLY A 70 -6.33 3.61 -15.25
CA GLY A 70 -5.27 3.29 -16.20
C GLY A 70 -3.95 2.84 -15.56
N THR A 71 -2.94 2.66 -16.42
CA THR A 71 -1.64 2.07 -16.05
C THR A 71 -0.74 2.97 -15.22
N VAL A 72 -0.98 4.29 -15.25
CA VAL A 72 -0.24 5.25 -14.43
C VAL A 72 -0.57 5.04 -12.96
N PHE A 73 -1.84 5.09 -12.58
CA PHE A 73 -2.29 4.82 -11.21
C PHE A 73 -1.82 3.46 -10.69
N ALA A 74 -1.91 2.42 -11.52
CA ALA A 74 -1.41 1.09 -11.17
C ALA A 74 0.09 1.09 -10.80
N LYS A 75 0.92 1.85 -11.54
CA LYS A 75 2.35 1.98 -11.22
C LYS A 75 2.56 2.74 -9.92
N GLU A 76 1.80 3.80 -9.68
CA GLU A 76 1.87 4.58 -8.44
C GLU A 76 1.51 3.71 -7.23
N LEU A 77 0.44 2.91 -7.32
CA LEU A 77 0.00 2.00 -6.27
C LEU A 77 1.05 0.94 -5.93
N ILE A 78 1.67 0.35 -6.95
CA ILE A 78 2.79 -0.59 -6.77
C ILE A 78 3.97 0.11 -6.10
N ASN A 79 4.24 1.36 -6.48
CA ASN A 79 5.35 2.12 -5.89
C ASN A 79 5.10 2.42 -4.40
N ASP A 80 3.88 2.83 -4.06
CA ASP A 80 3.48 3.10 -2.68
C ASP A 80 3.46 1.83 -1.82
N ALA A 81 3.04 0.69 -2.38
CA ALA A 81 3.12 -0.60 -1.67
C ALA A 81 4.57 -0.95 -1.27
N LYS A 82 5.56 -0.65 -2.12
CA LYS A 82 6.98 -0.81 -1.76
C LYS A 82 7.38 0.10 -0.61
N PHE A 83 6.90 1.34 -0.59
CA PHE A 83 7.17 2.26 0.51
C PHE A 83 6.58 1.74 1.83
N GLU A 84 5.39 1.17 1.80
CA GLU A 84 4.78 0.57 2.99
C GLU A 84 5.52 -0.67 3.48
N LEU A 85 6.01 -1.52 2.57
CA LEU A 85 6.89 -2.65 2.93
C LEU A 85 8.21 -2.18 3.55
N TYR A 86 8.79 -1.07 3.07
CA TYR A 86 9.93 -0.43 3.72
C TYR A 86 9.60 -0.10 5.18
N ARG A 87 8.46 0.54 5.44
CA ARG A 87 8.05 0.96 6.80
C ARG A 87 7.79 -0.21 7.72
N LEU A 88 7.09 -1.25 7.24
CA LEU A 88 6.76 -2.44 8.02
C LEU A 88 8.01 -3.25 8.40
N HIS A 89 9.01 -3.32 7.51
CA HIS A 89 10.25 -4.04 7.78
C HIS A 89 11.33 -3.21 8.49
N PHE A 90 11.13 -1.91 8.72
CA PHE A 90 12.18 -0.99 9.16
C PHE A 90 12.98 -1.50 10.36
N TYR A 91 12.29 -1.99 11.41
CA TYR A 91 12.94 -2.51 12.61
C TYR A 91 13.26 -4.01 12.52
N GLN A 92 12.40 -4.81 11.90
CA GLN A 92 12.49 -6.28 11.97
C GLN A 92 13.42 -6.89 10.94
N LYS A 93 13.49 -6.29 9.74
CA LYS A 93 14.30 -6.79 8.61
C LYS A 93 15.00 -5.63 7.89
N PRO A 94 16.00 -4.96 8.49
CA PRO A 94 16.57 -3.72 7.96
C PRO A 94 17.13 -3.84 6.54
N LYS A 95 17.83 -4.94 6.22
CA LYS A 95 18.35 -5.18 4.86
C LYS A 95 17.24 -5.24 3.80
N LEU A 96 16.12 -5.91 4.14
CA LEU A 96 14.96 -6.01 3.25
C LEU A 96 14.23 -4.66 3.14
N SER A 97 14.08 -3.95 4.26
CA SER A 97 13.51 -2.61 4.30
C SER A 97 14.24 -1.64 3.37
N VAL A 98 15.58 -1.62 3.40
CA VAL A 98 16.40 -0.79 2.50
C VAL A 98 16.20 -1.18 1.04
N LYS A 99 16.07 -2.48 0.73
CA LYS A 99 15.78 -2.93 -0.64
C LYS A 99 14.47 -2.35 -1.16
N TYR A 100 13.41 -2.36 -0.35
CA TYR A 100 12.13 -1.78 -0.71
C TYR A 100 12.21 -0.25 -0.87
N LEU A 101 12.91 0.44 0.03
CA LEU A 101 13.13 1.89 -0.08
C LEU A 101 13.86 2.26 -1.37
N ASN A 102 14.91 1.52 -1.73
CA ASN A 102 15.64 1.75 -2.97
C ASN A 102 14.77 1.50 -4.22
N SER A 103 13.89 0.49 -4.16
CA SER A 103 12.95 0.23 -5.25
C SER A 103 11.92 1.35 -5.40
N TYR A 104 11.40 1.88 -4.28
CA TYR A 104 10.51 3.04 -4.26
C TYR A 104 11.20 4.31 -4.82
N LYS A 105 12.41 4.62 -4.32
CA LYS A 105 13.21 5.76 -4.81
C LYS A 105 13.53 5.64 -6.30
N ARG A 106 13.75 4.43 -6.82
CA ARG A 106 13.92 4.20 -8.27
C ARG A 106 12.64 4.56 -9.03
N GLY A 107 11.46 4.09 -8.59
CA GLY A 107 10.19 4.46 -9.22
C GLY A 107 9.96 5.97 -9.28
N LEU A 108 10.29 6.69 -8.20
CA LEU A 108 10.23 8.16 -8.19
C LEU A 108 11.15 8.80 -9.25
N ARG A 109 12.39 8.31 -9.40
CA ARG A 109 13.33 8.79 -10.43
C ARG A 109 12.84 8.47 -11.85
N ASP A 110 12.12 7.37 -12.01
CA ASP A 110 11.52 6.95 -13.27
C ASP A 110 10.20 7.70 -13.56
N GLY A 111 9.85 8.72 -12.77
CA GLY A 111 8.67 9.55 -12.96
C GLY A 111 7.35 8.92 -12.49
N ILE A 112 7.40 7.86 -11.67
CA ILE A 112 6.22 7.28 -11.03
C ILE A 112 5.97 8.04 -9.73
N PRO A 113 4.95 8.90 -9.63
CA PRO A 113 4.68 9.62 -8.39
C PRO A 113 4.11 8.67 -7.33
N SER A 114 3.89 9.21 -6.14
CA SER A 114 3.19 8.53 -5.06
C SER A 114 1.74 9.01 -5.03
N ILE A 115 0.79 8.09 -4.83
CA ILE A 115 -0.64 8.41 -4.69
C ILE A 115 -0.83 9.24 -3.42
N PHE A 116 -0.15 8.85 -2.35
CA PHE A 116 -0.20 9.55 -1.07
C PHE A 116 0.98 10.50 -0.96
N LYS A 117 0.74 11.81 -1.17
CA LYS A 117 1.77 12.87 -1.02
C LYS A 117 2.74 12.56 0.13
N PRO A 118 4.01 12.26 -0.14
CA PRO A 118 4.92 11.81 0.90
C PRO A 118 5.28 12.99 1.81
N LEU A 119 5.20 12.75 3.12
CA LEU A 119 5.73 13.65 4.14
C LEU A 119 7.23 13.86 3.85
N LYS A 120 7.64 15.11 3.62
CA LYS A 120 8.99 15.58 3.21
C LYS A 120 10.19 14.87 3.90
N ARG A 121 10.00 14.18 5.04
CA ARG A 121 11.06 13.54 5.83
C ARG A 121 11.77 12.34 5.19
N TYR A 122 11.28 11.80 4.08
CA TYR A 122 11.85 10.60 3.43
C TYR A 122 12.51 10.87 2.07
N LEU A 123 12.53 12.14 1.65
CA LEU A 123 13.17 12.61 0.42
C LEU A 123 14.60 13.13 0.66
N LEU A 124 15.11 13.02 1.89
CA LEU A 124 16.51 13.27 2.25
C LEU A 124 17.20 11.91 2.45
#